data_AF-A0A3C0J0B1-F1
#
_entry.id   AF-A0A3C0J0B1-F1
#
_cell.length_a   1.000
_cell.length_b   1.000
_cell.length_c   1.000
_cell.angle_alpha   90.00
_cell.angle_beta   90.00
_cell.angle_gamma   90.00
#
_symmetry.space_group_name_H-M   'P 1'
#
loop_
_entity.id
_entity.type
_entity.pdbx_description
1 polymer ?
#
loop_
_entity_poly.entity_id
_entity_poly.type
_entity_poly.pdbx_seq_one_letter_code
_entity_poly.pdbx_strand_id
1 'polypeptide(L)'
;MAGDNREDIGTRQAPACPGGFLHQIRSGDTLYALANRFGTTVDAIRRANPGTDPASLRVGQLLCIPRGAAPGPPPEAACPGGFLYQIRAGDTFYAIARRHGTTVDAI
;
A
#
# COMPACT_ATOMS: atom_id res chain seq x y z
N MET A 1 14.77 0.79 56.70
CA MET A 1 14.46 1.00 55.28
C MET A 1 15.31 0.09 54.43
N ALA A 2 14.70 -0.87 53.75
CA ALA A 2 15.24 -1.48 52.54
C ALA A 2 14.01 -1.81 51.67
N GLY A 3 13.67 -0.87 50.79
CA GLY A 3 12.67 -1.08 49.75
C GLY A 3 13.28 -2.02 48.72
N ASP A 4 12.70 -3.20 48.62
CA ASP A 4 13.11 -4.22 47.68
C ASP A 4 12.44 -3.94 46.34
N ASN A 5 13.20 -3.34 45.41
CA ASN A 5 12.79 -3.07 44.04
C ASN A 5 12.77 -4.39 43.25
N ARG A 6 11.69 -5.17 43.41
CA ARG A 6 11.44 -6.33 42.56
C ARG A 6 10.95 -5.89 41.18
N GLU A 7 11.90 -5.82 40.26
CA GLU A 7 11.81 -6.42 38.92
C GLU A 7 10.61 -5.98 38.06
N ASP A 8 10.75 -4.80 37.45
CA ASP A 8 10.05 -4.43 36.22
C ASP A 8 10.49 -5.41 35.12
N ILE A 9 9.74 -6.51 34.99
CA ILE A 9 9.79 -7.39 33.82
C ILE A 9 9.27 -6.62 32.61
N GLY A 10 10.15 -5.77 32.05
CA GLY A 10 10.02 -5.18 30.73
C GLY A 10 9.90 -6.30 29.69
N THR A 11 8.68 -6.75 29.45
CA THR A 11 8.31 -7.56 28.31
C THR A 11 8.79 -6.82 27.07
N ARG A 12 9.79 -7.40 26.39
CA ARG A 12 10.14 -7.04 25.01
C ARG A 12 8.93 -7.38 24.13
N GLN A 13 7.92 -6.51 24.14
CA GLN A 13 6.77 -6.63 23.26
C GLN A 13 7.32 -6.45 21.84
N ALA A 14 7.41 -7.55 21.08
CA ALA A 14 7.76 -7.47 19.67
C ALA A 14 6.84 -6.45 18.98
N PRO A 15 7.36 -5.63 18.05
CA PRO A 15 6.56 -4.60 17.40
C PRO A 15 5.31 -5.23 16.79
N ALA A 16 4.14 -4.93 17.32
CA ALA A 16 2.89 -5.44 16.79
C ALA A 16 2.56 -4.69 15.50
N CYS A 17 1.98 -5.39 14.52
CA CYS A 17 1.46 -4.79 13.29
C CYS A 17 -0.05 -5.08 13.19
N PRO A 18 -0.90 -4.29 13.88
CA PRO A 18 -2.34 -4.50 13.88
C PRO A 18 -2.90 -4.41 12.44
N GLY A 19 -3.64 -5.42 12.01
CA GLY A 19 -4.19 -5.46 10.64
C GLY A 19 -3.13 -5.71 9.55
N GLY A 20 -1.96 -6.23 9.91
CA GLY A 20 -0.87 -6.47 8.98
C GLY A 20 0.08 -7.58 9.43
N PHE A 21 1.31 -7.51 8.95
CA PHE A 21 2.40 -8.39 9.37
C PHE A 21 3.73 -7.62 9.33
N LEU A 22 4.72 -8.08 10.07
CA LEU A 22 6.06 -7.52 10.00
C LEU A 22 6.80 -8.09 8.78
N HIS A 23 7.38 -7.20 7.98
CA HIS A 23 8.29 -7.53 6.90
C HIS A 23 9.70 -7.05 7.25
N GLN A 24 10.67 -7.95 7.18
CA GLN A 24 12.07 -7.58 7.32
C GLN A 24 12.58 -7.06 5.98
N ILE A 25 13.04 -5.80 5.96
CA ILE A 25 13.58 -5.14 4.78
C ILE A 25 14.80 -5.90 4.26
N ARG A 26 14.78 -6.16 2.96
CA ARG A 26 15.86 -6.80 2.19
C ARG A 26 16.47 -5.80 1.23
N SER A 27 17.65 -6.14 0.71
CA SER A 27 18.28 -5.33 -0.33
C SER A 27 17.36 -5.24 -1.54
N GLY A 28 17.12 -4.03 -2.03
CA GLY A 28 16.21 -3.75 -3.15
C GLY A 28 14.74 -3.52 -2.74
N ASP A 29 14.37 -3.70 -1.46
CA ASP A 29 13.04 -3.35 -1.00
C ASP A 29 12.85 -1.81 -1.00
N THR A 30 11.71 -1.38 -1.55
CA THR A 30 11.24 -0.01 -1.48
C THR A 30 9.79 -0.01 -0.97
N LEU A 31 9.34 1.10 -0.36
CA LEU A 31 7.93 1.18 0.06
C LEU A 31 6.97 0.95 -1.10
N TYR A 32 7.31 1.43 -2.30
CA TYR A 32 6.52 1.22 -3.50
C TYR A 32 6.45 -0.26 -3.90
N ALA A 33 7.58 -0.95 -3.97
CA ALA A 33 7.61 -2.37 -4.32
C ALA A 33 6.86 -3.23 -3.29
N LEU A 34 7.00 -2.91 -2.00
CA LEU A 34 6.27 -3.60 -0.92
C LEU A 34 4.76 -3.33 -0.99
N ALA A 35 4.35 -2.08 -1.24
CA ALA A 35 2.95 -1.71 -1.40
C ALA A 35 2.29 -2.49 -2.53
N ASN A 36 2.93 -2.51 -3.71
CA ASN A 36 2.45 -3.26 -4.87
C ASN A 36 2.40 -4.77 -4.61
N ARG A 37 3.47 -5.33 -4.03
CA ARG A 37 3.59 -6.76 -3.73
C ARG A 37 2.51 -7.25 -2.76
N PHE A 38 2.15 -6.43 -1.78
CA PHE A 38 1.26 -6.82 -0.69
C PHE A 38 -0.15 -6.23 -0.78
N GLY A 39 -0.50 -5.57 -1.89
CA GLY A 39 -1.84 -5.02 -2.11
C GLY A 39 -2.21 -3.96 -1.07
N THR A 40 -1.30 -3.03 -0.82
CA THR A 40 -1.49 -1.90 0.09
C THR A 40 -0.96 -0.62 -0.55
N THR A 41 -0.91 0.49 0.18
CA THR A 41 -0.35 1.76 -0.33
C THR A 41 0.89 2.19 0.43
N VAL A 42 1.74 2.97 -0.23
CA VAL A 42 2.88 3.62 0.41
C VAL A 42 2.41 4.46 1.61
N ASP A 43 1.31 5.20 1.48
CA ASP A 43 0.77 5.98 2.60
C ASP A 43 0.22 5.12 3.73
N ALA A 44 -0.41 3.98 3.44
CA ALA A 44 -0.80 3.03 4.47
C ALA A 44 0.42 2.47 5.22
N ILE A 45 1.49 2.11 4.51
CA ILE A 45 2.74 1.64 5.13
C ILE A 45 3.36 2.76 5.96
N ARG A 46 3.41 4.01 5.48
CA ARG A 46 3.95 5.15 6.24
C ARG A 46 3.15 5.41 7.52
N ARG A 47 1.82 5.40 7.44
CA ARG A 47 0.94 5.57 8.61
C ARG A 47 1.09 4.44 9.63
N ALA A 48 1.32 3.22 9.16
CA ALA A 48 1.57 2.06 10.02
C ALA A 48 2.95 2.06 10.69
N ASN A 49 3.89 2.90 10.21
CA ASN A 49 5.27 2.98 10.71
C ASN A 49 5.67 4.43 11.03
N PRO A 50 5.01 5.07 12.01
CA PRO A 50 5.36 6.43 12.41
C PRO A 50 6.82 6.50 12.86
N GLY A 51 7.54 7.54 12.43
CA GLY A 51 8.96 7.73 12.74
C GLY A 51 9.94 6.92 11.87
N THR A 52 9.45 6.12 10.93
CA THR A 52 10.32 5.53 9.90
C THR A 52 10.53 6.53 8.77
N ASP A 53 11.79 6.77 8.40
CA ASP A 53 12.13 7.55 7.21
C ASP A 53 11.93 6.70 5.93
N PRO A 54 10.96 7.04 5.07
CA PRO A 54 10.73 6.32 3.82
C PRO A 54 11.90 6.42 2.84
N ALA A 55 12.76 7.43 2.95
CA ALA A 55 13.94 7.59 2.10
C ALA A 55 15.15 6.77 2.59
N SER A 56 15.12 6.28 3.83
CA SER A 56 16.25 5.62 4.50
C SER A 56 15.87 4.26 5.07
N LEU A 57 15.26 3.39 4.26
CA LEU A 57 15.00 2.00 4.65
C LEU A 57 16.30 1.23 4.84
N ARG A 58 16.49 0.58 6.00
CA ARG A 58 17.69 -0.19 6.30
C ARG A 58 17.43 -1.69 6.15
N VAL A 59 18.33 -2.40 5.48
CA VAL A 59 18.28 -3.86 5.41
C VAL A 59 18.32 -4.44 6.83
N GLY A 60 17.44 -5.40 7.10
CA GLY A 60 17.26 -6.02 8.41
C GLY A 60 16.25 -5.31 9.32
N GLN A 61 15.82 -4.09 8.98
CA GLN A 61 14.77 -3.37 9.70
C GLN A 61 13.43 -4.10 9.58
N LEU A 62 12.68 -4.17 10.68
CA LEU A 62 11.30 -4.65 10.67
C LEU A 62 10.35 -3.51 10.36
N LEU A 63 9.50 -3.71 9.35
CA LEU A 63 8.50 -2.75 8.90
C LEU A 63 7.11 -3.40 8.97
N CYS A 64 6.14 -2.72 9.59
CA CYS A 64 4.75 -3.16 9.61
C CYS A 64 4.10 -2.94 8.23
N ILE A 65 3.66 -4.01 7.59
CA ILE A 65 2.94 -3.96 6.32
C ILE A 65 1.45 -4.24 6.59
N PRO A 66 0.57 -3.23 6.51
CA PRO A 66 -0.87 -3.44 6.67
C PRO A 66 -1.44 -4.19 5.46
N ARG A 67 -2.29 -5.19 5.71
CA ARG A 67 -3.06 -5.89 4.69
C ARG A 67 -4.42 -5.22 4.54
N GLY A 68 -4.83 -4.92 3.31
CA GLY A 68 -6.19 -4.40 3.05
C GLY A 68 -6.36 -2.89 3.16
N ALA A 69 -5.27 -2.13 3.21
CA ALA A 69 -5.30 -0.66 3.09
C ALA A 69 -4.91 -0.19 1.68
N ALA A 70 -5.27 -0.97 0.65
CA ALA A 70 -5.51 -0.35 -0.64
C ALA A 70 -6.72 0.58 -0.43
N PRO A 71 -6.58 1.91 -0.58
CA PRO A 71 -7.76 2.68 -0.87
C PRO A 71 -8.37 2.01 -2.09
N GLY A 72 -9.68 1.72 -2.04
CA GLY A 72 -10.39 1.43 -3.27
C GLY A 72 -10.05 2.53 -4.30
N PRO A 73 -10.22 2.27 -5.60
CA PRO A 73 -10.10 3.33 -6.60
C PRO A 73 -10.73 4.61 -6.03
N PRO A 74 -10.01 5.76 -6.03
CA PRO A 74 -10.56 6.99 -5.48
C PRO A 74 -11.98 7.18 -6.03
N PRO A 75 -12.91 7.82 -5.31
CA PRO A 75 -14.26 8.01 -5.82
C PRO A 75 -14.30 8.64 -7.23
N GLU A 76 -13.23 9.32 -7.66
CA GLU A 76 -13.01 9.88 -9.01
C GLU A 76 -12.59 8.87 -10.09
N ALA A 77 -12.10 7.68 -9.74
CA ALA A 77 -11.97 6.56 -10.67
C ALA A 77 -13.32 5.89 -10.98
N ALA A 78 -14.40 6.32 -10.32
CA ALA A 78 -15.73 6.18 -10.88
C ALA A 78 -15.91 7.29 -11.92
N CYS A 79 -15.61 7.00 -13.19
CA CYS A 79 -15.85 7.92 -14.30
C CYS A 79 -17.33 8.38 -14.27
N PRO A 80 -17.64 9.62 -13.85
CA PRO A 80 -19.03 10.04 -13.67
C PRO A 80 -19.69 10.13 -15.06
N GLY A 81 -20.62 9.23 -15.34
CA GLY A 81 -21.25 9.12 -16.67
C GLY A 81 -20.44 8.34 -17.71
N GLY A 82 -19.33 7.73 -17.32
CA GLY A 82 -18.52 6.85 -18.16
C GLY A 82 -18.47 5.42 -17.62
N PHE A 83 -17.67 4.59 -18.27
CA PHE A 83 -17.35 3.24 -17.80
C PHE A 83 -15.86 2.99 -17.99
N LEU A 84 -15.27 2.21 -17.09
CA LEU A 84 -13.89 1.76 -17.25
C LEU A 84 -13.84 0.68 -18.34
N TYR A 85 -13.02 0.90 -19.36
CA TYR A 85 -12.77 -0.07 -20.41
C TYR A 85 -11.32 -0.58 -20.34
N GLN A 86 -11.16 -1.90 -20.23
CA GLN A 86 -9.84 -2.52 -20.30
C GLN A 86 -9.50 -2.84 -21.76
N ILE A 87 -8.46 -2.18 -22.28
CA ILE A 87 -7.94 -2.40 -23.63
C ILE A 87 -7.51 -3.86 -23.79
N ARG A 88 -8.00 -4.51 -24.83
CA ARG A 88 -7.68 -5.87 -25.25
C ARG A 88 -6.78 -5.85 -26.50
N ALA A 89 -6.13 -6.97 -26.77
CA ALA A 89 -5.34 -7.13 -27.99
C ALA A 89 -6.23 -6.90 -29.23
N GLY A 90 -5.82 -5.97 -30.10
CA GLY A 90 -6.55 -5.61 -31.31
C GLY A 90 -7.50 -4.42 -31.16
N ASP A 91 -7.64 -3.83 -29.97
CA ASP A 91 -8.40 -2.61 -29.80
C ASP A 91 -7.69 -1.40 -30.43
N THR A 92 -8.49 -0.48 -30.97
CA THR A 92 -8.07 0.86 -31.38
C THR A 92 -9.08 1.85 -30.83
N PHE A 93 -8.67 3.10 -30.57
CA PHE A 93 -9.61 4.15 -30.16
C PHE A 93 -10.78 4.28 -31.14
N TYR A 94 -10.53 4.15 -32.45
CA TYR A 94 -11.58 4.16 -33.47
C TYR A 94 -12.60 3.02 -33.29
N ALA A 95 -12.13 1.78 -33.07
CA ALA A 95 -13.00 0.62 -32.88
C ALA A 95 -13.80 0.68 -31.56
N ILE A 96 -13.19 1.21 -30.50
CA ILE A 96 -13.84 1.41 -29.20
C ILE A 96 -14.91 2.51 -29.33
N ALA A 97 -14.56 3.68 -29.88
CA ALA A 97 -15.48 4.78 -30.09
C ALA A 97 -16.72 4.34 -30.88
N ARG A 98 -16.50 3.64 -32.01
CA ARG A 98 -17.59 3.12 -32.85
C ARG A 98 -18.46 2.09 -32.14
N ARG A 99 -17.87 1.21 -31.32
CA ARG A 99 -18.63 0.21 -30.54
C ARG A 99 -19.52 0.86 -29.49
N HIS A 100 -19.07 1.96 -28.90
CA HIS A 100 -19.77 2.67 -27.82
C HIS A 100 -20.59 3.88 -28.31
N GLY A 101 -20.72 4.06 -29.62
CA GLY A 101 -21.52 5.14 -30.20
C GLY A 101 -20.99 6.53 -29.86
N THR A 102 -19.67 6.66 -29.68
CA THR A 102 -19.00 7.92 -29.31
C THR A 102 -17.90 8.25 -30.33
N THR A 103 -17.21 9.38 -30.17
CA THR A 103 -16.09 9.80 -31.02
C THR A 103 -14.76 9.52 -30.34
N VAL A 104 -13.68 9.44 -31.13
CA VAL A 104 -12.31 9.26 -30.61
C VAL A 104 -11.89 10.43 -29.71
N ASP A 105 -12.41 11.63 -29.93
CA ASP A 105 -12.14 12.80 -29.07
C ASP A 105 -12.82 12.70 -27.70
N ALA A 106 -13.93 11.95 -27.62
CA ALA A 106 -14.74 11.80 -26.42
C ALA A 106 -14.34 10.57 -25.57
N ILE A 107 -13.30 9.81 -25.96
CA ILE A 107 -12.76 8.66 -25.20
C ILE A 107 -11.24 8.68 -25.07
#